data_AF-A0A850I5X3-F1
#
_entry.id   AF-A0A850I5X3-F1
#
_cell.length_a   1.000
_cell.length_b   1.000
_cell.length_c   1.000
_cell.angle_alpha   90.00
_cell.angle_beta   90.00
_cell.angle_gamma   90.00
#
_symmetry.space_group_name_H-M   'P 1'
#
loop_
_entity.id
_entity.type
_entity.pdbx_description
1 polymer ?
#
loop_
_entity_poly.entity_id
_entity_poly.type
_entity_poly.pdbx_seq_one_letter_code
_entity_poly.pdbx_strand_id
1 'polypeptide(L)'
;MDGWLVTVAIKEDGDDDDDGYRHITYAVAVANPSKAAKLAMRDSVAKGAVLNRPLEAGMLQSLGLEAGELAVVHDDDIDPITSRPRHH
;
A
#
# COMPACT_ATOMS: atom_id res chain seq x y z
N MET A 1 -7.72 9.72 -15.82
CA MET A 1 -7.13 8.38 -15.69
C MET A 1 -7.53 7.87 -14.33
N ASP A 2 -8.02 6.63 -14.23
CA ASP A 2 -8.52 6.10 -12.96
C ASP A 2 -7.46 5.23 -12.29
N GLY A 3 -7.51 5.12 -10.97
CA GLY A 3 -6.54 4.32 -10.21
C GLY A 3 -7.11 3.75 -8.93
N TRP A 4 -6.24 3.14 -8.13
CA TRP A 4 -6.58 2.56 -6.83
C TRP A 4 -5.55 2.89 -5.77
N LEU A 5 -6.03 3.11 -4.56
CA LEU A 5 -5.24 3.04 -3.34
C LEU A 5 -5.19 1.58 -2.88
N VAL A 6 -3.99 1.03 -2.78
CA VAL A 6 -3.74 -0.37 -2.42
C VAL A 6 -2.83 -0.40 -1.20
N THR A 7 -3.22 -1.06 -0.12
CA THR A 7 -2.33 -1.31 1.02
C THR A 7 -1.89 -2.76 1.01
N VAL A 8 -0.59 -2.98 1.16
CA VAL A 8 0.01 -4.31 1.27
C VAL A 8 0.57 -4.49 2.67
N ALA A 9 0.48 -5.72 3.19
CA ALA A 9 1.12 -6.10 4.44
C ALA A 9 2.33 -6.97 4.12
N ILE A 10 3.51 -6.53 4.58
CA ILE A 10 4.77 -7.24 4.43
C ILE A 10 5.13 -7.78 5.80
N LYS A 11 5.33 -9.10 5.89
CA LYS A 11 5.81 -9.71 7.12
C LYS A 11 7.27 -9.28 7.32
N GLU A 12 7.60 -8.78 8.50
CA GLU A 12 8.99 -8.51 8.84
C GLU A 12 9.72 -9.84 9.08
N ASP A 13 10.88 -10.02 8.44
CA ASP A 13 11.72 -11.19 8.67
C ASP A 13 12.53 -10.94 9.96
N GLY A 14 12.04 -11.45 11.09
CA GLY A 14 12.69 -11.41 12.39
C GLY A 14 12.67 -12.79 13.08
N ASP A 15 13.77 -13.15 13.73
CA ASP A 15 13.94 -14.38 14.53
C ASP A 15 13.25 -14.30 15.92
N ASP A 16 12.68 -13.15 16.28
CA ASP A 16 11.93 -12.97 17.53
C ASP A 16 10.43 -13.16 17.28
N ASP A 17 9.74 -13.76 18.25
CA ASP A 17 8.30 -14.08 18.29
C ASP A 17 7.32 -12.88 18.10
N ASP A 18 7.82 -11.70 17.73
CA ASP A 18 7.00 -10.58 17.31
C ASP A 18 6.77 -10.67 15.79
N ASP A 19 5.67 -11.34 15.41
CA ASP A 19 5.13 -11.37 14.04
C ASP A 19 4.69 -9.96 13.60
N GLY A 20 5.66 -9.06 13.43
CA GLY A 20 5.48 -7.70 12.95
C GLY A 20 5.06 -7.71 11.48
N TYR A 21 4.06 -6.90 11.14
CA TYR A 21 3.69 -6.61 9.76
C TYR A 21 3.90 -5.13 9.48
N ARG A 22 4.75 -4.82 8.50
CA ARG A 22 4.84 -3.48 7.94
C ARG A 22 3.75 -3.30 6.90
N HIS A 23 2.98 -2.22 7.01
CA HIS A 23 1.98 -1.85 6.02
C HIS A 23 2.56 -0.80 5.08
N ILE A 24 2.40 -0.98 3.78
CA ILE A 24 2.76 0.03 2.76
C ILE A 24 1.53 0.33 1.93
N THR A 25 1.22 1.61 1.78
CA THR A 25 0.13 2.07 0.93
C THR A 25 0.68 2.58 -0.40
N TYR A 26 0.04 2.20 -1.50
CA TYR A 26 0.39 2.58 -2.86
C TYR A 26 -0.77 3.29 -3.53
N ALA A 27 -0.48 4.33 -4.30
CA ALA A 27 -1.37 4.83 -5.34
C ALA A 27 -0.98 4.19 -6.67
N VAL A 28 -1.93 3.53 -7.34
CA VAL A 28 -1.68 2.76 -8.57
C VAL A 28 -2.55 3.30 -9.70
N ALA A 29 -1.94 3.79 -10.78
CA ALA A 29 -2.62 4.40 -11.92
C ALA A 29 -3.14 3.34 -12.92
N VAL A 30 -3.96 2.42 -12.43
CA VAL A 30 -4.57 1.34 -13.22
C VAL A 30 -6.04 1.20 -12.88
N ALA A 31 -6.94 1.30 -13.86
CA ALA A 31 -8.39 1.25 -13.59
C ALA A 31 -8.88 -0.12 -13.07
N ASN A 32 -8.25 -1.23 -13.44
CA ASN A 32 -8.68 -2.56 -13.00
C ASN A 32 -8.15 -2.88 -11.58
N PRO A 33 -9.03 -3.11 -10.59
CA PRO A 33 -8.63 -3.34 -9.20
C PRO A 33 -7.73 -4.55 -9.01
N SER A 34 -8.02 -5.67 -9.69
CA SER A 34 -7.21 -6.88 -9.60
C SER A 34 -5.80 -6.69 -10.19
N LYS A 35 -5.67 -5.89 -11.24
CA LYS A 35 -4.35 -5.53 -11.80
C LYS A 35 -3.60 -4.59 -10.87
N ALA A 36 -4.27 -3.61 -10.26
CA ALA A 36 -3.67 -2.70 -9.29
C ALA A 36 -3.12 -3.44 -8.07
N ALA A 37 -3.88 -4.38 -7.51
CA ALA A 37 -3.43 -5.24 -6.41
C ALA A 37 -2.20 -6.08 -6.80
N LYS A 38 -2.21 -6.69 -7.98
CA LYS A 38 -1.07 -7.49 -8.47
C LYS A 38 0.20 -6.67 -8.65
N LEU A 39 0.07 -5.43 -9.14
CA LEU A 39 1.21 -4.51 -9.29
C LEU A 39 1.80 -4.15 -7.93
N ALA A 40 0.97 -3.76 -6.96
CA ALA A 40 1.43 -3.43 -5.61
C ALA A 40 2.07 -4.62 -4.88
N MET A 41 1.51 -5.83 -5.01
CA MET A 41 2.11 -7.04 -4.42
C MET A 41 3.45 -7.41 -5.06
N ARG A 42 3.57 -7.21 -6.38
CA ARG A 42 4.83 -7.49 -7.10
C ARG A 42 5.95 -6.55 -6.65
N ASP A 43 5.64 -5.28 -6.45
CA ASP A 43 6.61 -4.27 -6.01
C ASP A 43 7.08 -4.52 -4.57
N SER A 44 6.15 -4.85 -3.68
CA SER A 44 6.41 -5.07 -2.25
C SER A 44 6.90 -6.47 -1.86
N VAL A 45 6.91 -7.43 -2.79
CA VAL A 45 7.11 -8.87 -2.50
C VAL A 45 6.09 -9.42 -1.47
N ALA A 46 5.00 -8.69 -1.24
CA ALA A 46 3.97 -9.08 -0.28
C ALA A 46 3.15 -10.27 -0.80
N LYS A 47 2.75 -11.15 0.11
CA LYS A 47 1.85 -12.27 -0.20
C LYS A 47 0.37 -11.88 -0.23
N GLY A 48 0.04 -10.65 0.17
CA GLY A 48 -1.34 -10.16 0.21
C GLY A 48 -1.45 -8.64 0.10
N ALA A 49 -2.57 -8.18 -0.46
CA ALA A 49 -2.92 -6.77 -0.62
C ALA A 49 -4.41 -6.54 -0.39
N VAL A 50 -4.75 -5.39 0.17
CA VAL A 50 -6.11 -4.87 0.35
C VAL A 50 -6.29 -3.66 -0.55
N LEU A 51 -7.37 -3.67 -1.34
CA LEU A 51 -7.82 -2.51 -2.10
C LEU A 51 -8.62 -1.60 -1.17
N ASN A 52 -8.16 -0.38 -0.94
CA ASN A 52 -8.83 0.55 -0.04
C ASN A 52 -9.94 1.31 -0.75
N ARG A 53 -9.62 2.01 -1.84
CA ARG A 53 -10.58 2.85 -2.59
C ARG A 53 -10.12 3.16 -4.01
N PRO A 54 -11.03 3.44 -4.94
CA PRO A 54 -10.68 4.03 -6.22
C PRO A 54 -10.12 5.45 -6.05
N LEU A 55 -9.21 5.85 -6.93
CA LEU A 55 -8.63 7.18 -7.03
C LEU A 55 -9.24 7.91 -8.24
N GLU A 56 -9.63 9.16 -8.00
CA GLU A 56 -10.13 10.05 -9.04
C GLU A 56 -9.00 10.58 -9.93
N ALA A 57 -9.34 10.96 -11.15
CA ALA A 57 -8.37 11.41 -12.15
C ALA A 57 -7.52 12.61 -11.73
N GLY A 58 -8.08 13.53 -10.93
CA GLY A 58 -7.32 14.66 -10.39
C GLY A 58 -6.26 14.25 -9.36
N MET A 59 -6.51 13.18 -8.60
CA MET A 59 -5.62 12.71 -7.54
C MET A 59 -4.35 12.06 -8.11
N LEU A 60 -4.46 11.31 -9.21
CA LEU A 60 -3.29 10.73 -9.87
C LEU A 60 -2.42 11.81 -10.52
N GLN A 61 -3.03 12.85 -11.10
CA GLN A 61 -2.30 13.97 -11.68
C GLN A 61 -1.53 14.76 -10.62
N SER A 62 -2.11 14.98 -9.43
CA SER A 62 -1.38 15.61 -8.33
C SER A 62 -0.19 14.80 -7.82
N LEU A 63 -0.19 13.48 -8.04
CA LEU A 63 0.91 12.58 -7.71
C LEU A 63 1.93 12.43 -8.85
N GLY A 64 1.68 13.04 -10.02
CA GLY A 64 2.56 12.95 -11.19
C GLY A 64 2.63 11.57 -11.83
N LEU A 65 1.64 10.70 -11.58
CA LEU A 65 1.65 9.30 -12.05
C LEU A 65 1.11 9.15 -13.47
N GLU A 66 1.87 8.44 -14.31
CA GLU A 66 1.43 7.98 -15.64
C GLU A 66 0.72 6.62 -15.59
N ALA A 67 0.15 6.20 -16.73
CA ALA A 67 -0.61 4.96 -16.82
C ALA A 67 0.27 3.74 -16.50
N GLY A 68 -0.18 2.93 -15.54
CA GLY A 68 0.57 1.73 -15.13
C GLY A 68 1.67 1.98 -14.09
N GLU A 69 1.89 3.24 -13.70
CA GLU A 69 2.81 3.57 -12.62
C GLU A 69 2.16 3.39 -11.24
N LEU A 70 3.03 3.27 -10.24
CA LEU A 70 2.65 3.25 -8.83
C LEU A 70 3.63 4.11 -8.03
N ALA A 71 3.13 4.76 -6.98
CA ALA A 71 3.95 5.45 -5.99
C ALA A 71 3.57 4.98 -4.59
N VAL A 72 4.57 4.88 -3.72
CA VAL A 72 4.35 4.69 -2.29
C VAL A 72 3.76 5.98 -1.73
N VAL A 73 2.65 5.86 -1.01
CA VAL A 73 2.05 6.93 -0.23
C VAL A 73 2.55 6.77 1.19
N HIS A 74 3.49 7.63 1.58
CA HIS A 74 3.90 7.77 2.96
C HIS A 74 2.93 8.72 3.66
N ASP A 75 2.43 8.30 4.81
CA ASP A 75 1.89 9.21 5.79
C ASP A 75 3.01 9.40 6.81
N ASP A 76 3.65 10.56 6.82
CA ASP A 76 4.72 10.86 7.78
C ASP A 76 4.16 11.01 9.22
N ASP A 77 2.82 11.06 9.41
CA ASP A 77 2.15 11.31 10.69
C ASP A 77 1.39 10.10 11.28
N ILE A 78 1.14 9.03 10.51
CA ILE A 78 0.40 7.86 11.02
C ILE A 78 1.38 6.78 11.42
N ASP A 79 1.73 6.77 12.72
CA ASP A 79 2.12 5.54 13.41
C ASP A 79 1.17 4.42 12.97
N PRO A 80 1.66 3.21 12.65
CA PRO A 80 0.81 2.13 12.19
C PRO A 80 -0.37 1.95 13.16
N ILE A 81 -1.59 1.80 12.62
CA ILE A 81 -2.83 1.46 13.38
C ILE A 81 -2.63 0.21 14.26
N THR A 82 -1.54 -0.54 14.05
CA THR A 82 -1.09 -1.68 14.85
C THR A 82 0.02 -1.33 15.84
N SER A 83 0.09 -0.12 16.40
CA SER A 83 0.82 0.09 17.65
C SER A 83 0.09 -0.71 18.74
N ARG A 84 0.42 -2.01 18.86
CA ARG A 84 0.03 -2.83 20.00
C ARG A 84 0.43 -2.04 21.26
N PRO A 85 -0.47 -1.82 22.22
CA PRO A 85 -0.07 -1.18 23.46
C PRO A 85 0.96 -2.10 24.12
N ARG A 86 2.21 -1.61 24.24
CA ARG A 86 3.23 -2.25 25.08
C ARG A 86 2.73 -2.16 26.51
N HIS A 87 2.16 -3.24 27.02
CA HIS A 87 1.89 -3.38 28.44
C HIS A 87 3.24 -3.47 29.16
N HIS A 88 3.48 -2.51 30.05
CA HIS A 88 4.59 -2.45 30.99
C HIS A 88 4.23 -3.21 32.27
#